data_AF-A0A1H9LA53-F1
#
_entry.id   AF-A0A1H9LA53-F1
#
_cell.length_a   1.000
_cell.length_b   1.000
_cell.length_c   1.000
_cell.angle_alpha   90.00
_cell.angle_beta   90.00
_cell.angle_gamma   90.00
#
_symmetry.space_group_name_H-M   'P 1'
#
loop_
_entity.id
_entity.type
_entity.pdbx_description
1 polymer ?
#
loop_
_entity_poly.entity_id
_entity_poly.type
_entity_poly.pdbx_seq_one_letter_code
_entity_poly.pdbx_strand_id
1 'polypeptide(L)'
;MKIVSVFSAIAISALLVAPVPAAPLNKYMDDSPAAVIQAQPTPEDVKRRLNDKMQRSIQILNNMEEDEKTQWIQEYQKRLKQAIETNDYLKAAYYREILDQVE
;
A
#
# COMPACT_ATOMS: atom_id res chain seq x y z
N MET A 1 -17.17 42.12 -19.59
CA MET A 1 -16.96 40.67 -19.75
C MET A 1 -15.48 40.44 -19.98
N LYS A 2 -14.78 39.85 -19.00
CA LYS A 2 -13.33 39.62 -19.05
C LYS A 2 -13.00 38.27 -18.39
N ILE A 3 -11.87 37.72 -18.83
CA ILE A 3 -11.09 36.57 -18.34
C ILE A 3 -11.63 35.22 -18.87
N VAL A 4 -11.24 34.71 -20.03
CA VAL A 4 -9.91 34.25 -20.53
C VAL A 4 -9.46 32.96 -19.84
N SER A 5 -9.61 31.88 -20.60
CA SER A 5 -8.98 30.57 -20.47
C SER A 5 -7.45 30.68 -20.49
N VAL A 6 -6.76 29.76 -19.79
CA VAL A 6 -5.45 29.13 -20.07
C VAL A 6 -4.80 28.76 -18.73
N PHE A 7 -4.84 27.48 -18.36
CA PHE A 7 -3.90 26.90 -17.40
C PHE A 7 -3.13 25.79 -18.12
N SER A 8 -1.97 26.16 -18.62
CA SER A 8 -0.92 25.25 -19.08
C SER A 8 0.41 25.86 -18.69
N ALA A 9 1.09 25.21 -17.74
CA ALA A 9 2.54 25.13 -17.55
C ALA A 9 2.81 24.75 -16.09
N ILE A 10 2.94 23.45 -15.81
CA ILE A 10 3.71 23.02 -14.63
C ILE A 10 5.12 22.76 -15.14
N ALA A 11 6.02 23.64 -14.74
CA ALA A 11 7.43 23.60 -15.05
C ALA A 11 8.07 22.33 -14.48
N ILE A 12 8.83 21.63 -15.32
CA ILE A 12 9.69 20.52 -14.94
C ILE A 12 10.93 21.14 -14.28
N SER A 13 11.04 21.03 -12.96
CA SER A 13 12.26 21.36 -12.24
C SER A 13 13.30 20.28 -12.48
N ALA A 14 14.18 20.49 -13.44
CA ALA A 14 15.41 19.72 -13.59
C ALA A 14 16.38 20.10 -12.46
N LEU A 15 16.52 19.23 -11.45
CA LEU A 15 17.59 19.33 -10.46
C LEU A 15 18.90 18.86 -11.10
N LEU A 16 19.73 19.83 -11.49
CA LEU A 16 21.12 19.61 -11.87
C LEU A 16 21.92 19.24 -10.61
N VAL A 17 22.27 17.95 -10.48
CA VAL A 17 23.24 17.50 -9.48
C VAL A 17 24.64 17.66 -10.07
N ALA A 18 25.45 18.54 -9.46
CA ALA A 18 26.83 18.76 -9.86
C ALA A 18 27.70 17.50 -9.63
N PRO A 19 28.72 17.25 -10.47
CA PRO A 19 29.62 16.11 -10.28
C PRO A 19 30.61 16.40 -9.15
N VAL A 20 30.50 15.67 -8.05
CA VAL A 20 31.50 15.67 -6.98
C VAL A 20 32.59 14.67 -7.36
N PRO A 21 33.88 15.07 -7.47
CA PRO A 21 34.95 14.14 -7.78
C PRO A 21 35.21 13.24 -6.57
N ALA A 22 34.84 11.97 -6.69
CA ALA A 22 35.11 10.96 -5.67
C ALA A 22 36.59 10.54 -5.74
N ALA A 23 37.32 10.75 -4.64
CA ALA A 23 38.62 10.13 -4.41
C ALA A 23 38.46 8.59 -4.34
N PRO A 24 39.47 7.79 -4.74
CA PRO A 24 39.29 6.35 -4.93
C PRO A 24 39.22 5.61 -3.59
N LEU A 25 38.02 5.10 -3.27
CA LEU A 25 37.76 4.33 -2.06
C LEU A 25 38.07 2.83 -2.27
N ASN A 26 39.33 2.50 -2.55
CA ASN A 26 39.83 1.13 -2.78
C ASN A 26 39.90 0.24 -1.51
N LYS A 27 38.97 0.35 -0.55
CA LYS A 27 38.98 -0.46 0.69
C LYS A 27 37.73 -1.29 0.96
N TYR A 28 36.74 -1.27 0.07
CA TYR A 28 35.48 -2.00 0.27
C TYR A 28 34.99 -2.76 -0.98
N MET A 29 35.88 -3.05 -1.93
CA MET A 29 35.55 -3.85 -3.11
C MET A 29 35.74 -5.35 -2.85
N ASP A 30 34.95 -5.94 -1.96
CA ASP A 30 34.57 -7.36 -2.09
C ASP A 30 33.37 -7.75 -1.19
N ASP A 31 32.31 -6.95 -1.20
CA ASP A 31 30.99 -7.40 -0.79
C ASP A 31 29.99 -6.63 -1.64
N SER A 32 29.86 -7.04 -2.90
CA SER A 32 28.65 -6.69 -3.64
C SER A 32 27.48 -7.21 -2.80
N PRO A 33 26.57 -6.38 -2.28
CA PRO A 33 25.30 -6.93 -1.85
C PRO A 33 24.72 -7.52 -3.13
N ALA A 34 24.70 -8.85 -3.23
CA ALA A 34 23.95 -9.53 -4.26
C ALA A 34 22.63 -8.79 -4.34
N ALA A 35 22.31 -8.22 -5.51
CA ALA A 35 21.03 -7.57 -5.70
C ALA A 35 20.01 -8.60 -5.22
N VAL A 36 19.29 -8.29 -4.12
CA VAL A 36 18.24 -9.16 -3.64
C VAL A 36 17.17 -9.05 -4.70
N ILE A 37 17.26 -9.90 -5.73
CA ILE A 37 16.22 -10.10 -6.71
C ILE A 37 15.09 -10.70 -5.90
N GLN A 38 14.20 -9.84 -5.38
CA GLN A 38 12.97 -10.28 -4.76
C GLN A 38 12.19 -10.98 -5.87
N ALA A 39 12.23 -12.31 -5.88
CA ALA A 39 11.43 -13.10 -6.78
C ALA A 39 9.98 -12.63 -6.67
N GLN A 40 9.37 -12.30 -7.80
CA GLN A 40 7.98 -11.86 -7.81
C GLN A 40 7.13 -12.99 -7.21
N PRO A 41 6.29 -12.71 -6.20
CA PRO A 41 5.56 -13.75 -5.50
C PRO A 41 4.62 -14.47 -6.47
N THR A 42 4.50 -15.79 -6.32
CA THR A 42 3.57 -16.58 -7.13
C THR A 42 2.12 -16.19 -6.81
N PRO A 43 1.16 -16.38 -7.72
CA PRO A 43 -0.26 -16.16 -7.44
C PRO A 43 -0.76 -16.92 -6.20
N GLU A 44 -0.25 -18.13 -5.97
CA GLU A 44 -0.53 -18.96 -4.80
C GLU A 44 -0.01 -18.32 -3.51
N ASP A 45 1.21 -17.76 -3.55
CA ASP A 45 1.78 -17.02 -2.41
C ASP A 45 0.95 -15.80 -2.06
N VAL A 46 0.49 -15.05 -3.07
CA VAL A 46 -0.36 -13.87 -2.88
C VAL A 46 -1.68 -14.26 -2.22
N LYS A 47 -2.35 -15.32 -2.71
CA LYS A 47 -3.60 -15.84 -2.13
C LYS A 47 -3.41 -16.27 -0.68
N ARG A 48 -2.36 -17.04 -0.39
CA ARG A 48 -2.04 -17.48 0.98
C ARG A 48 -1.83 -16.27 1.90
N ARG A 49 -1.00 -15.31 1.50
CA ARG A 49 -0.73 -14.09 2.29
C ARG A 49 -1.99 -13.27 2.53
N LEU A 50 -2.88 -13.18 1.55
CA LEU A 50 -4.16 -12.47 1.70
C LEU A 50 -5.06 -13.16 2.72
N ASN A 51 -5.17 -14.49 2.65
CA ASN A 51 -5.92 -15.29 3.62
C ASN A 51 -5.33 -15.17 5.03
N ASP A 52 -4.01 -15.28 5.17
CA ASP A 52 -3.33 -15.13 6.47
C ASP A 52 -3.60 -13.75 7.09
N LYS A 53 -3.57 -12.72 6.26
CA LYS A 53 -3.87 -11.35 6.68
C LYS A 53 -5.32 -11.21 7.13
N MET A 54 -6.26 -11.77 6.37
CA MET A 54 -7.68 -11.77 6.70
C MET A 54 -7.97 -12.48 8.02
N GLN A 55 -7.45 -13.70 8.18
CA GLN A 55 -7.59 -14.47 9.41
C GLN A 55 -7.03 -13.73 10.62
N ARG A 56 -5.87 -13.07 10.46
CA ARG A 56 -5.29 -12.23 11.51
C ARG A 56 -6.20 -11.04 11.85
N SER A 57 -6.78 -10.37 10.87
CA SER A 57 -7.72 -9.28 11.11
C SER A 57 -8.95 -9.75 11.90
N ILE A 58 -9.54 -10.89 11.52
CA ILE A 58 -10.69 -11.48 12.23
C ILE A 58 -10.32 -11.83 13.67
N GLN A 59 -9.17 -12.47 13.89
CA GLN A 59 -8.69 -12.81 15.23
C GLN A 59 -8.47 -11.59 16.11
N ILE A 60 -7.91 -10.50 15.57
CA ILE A 60 -7.73 -9.25 16.31
C ILE A 60 -9.09 -8.68 16.71
N LEU A 61 -10.02 -8.59 15.77
CA LEU A 61 -11.36 -8.03 16.01
C LEU A 61 -12.16 -8.84 17.03
N ASN A 62 -12.02 -10.17 17.03
CA ASN A 62 -12.75 -11.04 17.96
C ASN A 62 -12.17 -11.02 19.38
N ASN A 63 -10.93 -10.58 19.56
CA ASN A 63 -10.29 -10.46 20.88
C ASN A 63 -10.28 -9.02 21.41
N MET A 64 -10.95 -8.10 20.71
CA MET A 64 -11.04 -6.69 21.06
C MET A 64 -12.28 -6.43 21.94
N GLU A 65 -12.23 -5.38 22.76
CA GLU A 65 -13.42 -4.96 23.55
C GLU A 65 -14.55 -4.52 22.62
N GLU A 66 -15.81 -4.70 23.02
CA GLU A 66 -16.97 -4.46 22.12
C GLU A 66 -17.04 -3.03 21.58
N ASP A 67 -16.72 -2.03 22.41
CA ASP A 67 -16.73 -0.63 22.02
C ASP A 67 -15.67 -0.34 20.93
N GLU A 68 -14.47 -0.90 21.10
CA GLU A 68 -13.39 -0.78 20.12
C GLU A 68 -13.69 -1.60 18.85
N LYS A 69 -14.23 -2.82 19.00
CA LYS A 69 -14.65 -3.68 17.88
C LYS A 69 -15.67 -2.95 17.01
N THR A 70 -16.64 -2.29 17.63
CA THR A 70 -17.68 -1.52 16.93
C THR A 70 -17.07 -0.38 16.11
N GLN A 71 -16.13 0.37 16.66
CA GLN A 71 -15.43 1.43 15.92
C GLN A 71 -14.66 0.88 14.71
N TRP A 72 -13.98 -0.25 14.90
CA TRP A 72 -13.26 -0.89 13.80
C TRP A 72 -14.19 -1.41 12.72
N ILE A 73 -15.32 -2.04 13.07
CA ILE A 73 -16.34 -2.49 12.11
C ILE A 73 -16.82 -1.30 11.26
N GLN A 74 -17.11 -0.15 11.87
CA GLN A 74 -17.50 1.06 11.14
C GLN A 74 -16.41 1.55 10.17
N GLU A 75 -15.14 1.53 10.60
CA GLU A 75 -14.02 1.88 9.72
C GLU A 75 -13.84 0.88 8.57
N TYR A 76 -14.06 -0.41 8.81
CA TYR A 76 -14.06 -1.45 7.77
C TYR A 76 -15.19 -1.23 6.75
N GLN A 77 -16.41 -0.91 7.21
CA GLN A 77 -17.54 -0.58 6.35
C GLN A 77 -17.26 0.66 5.49
N LYS A 78 -16.65 1.69 6.07
CA LYS A 78 -16.22 2.89 5.33
C LYS A 78 -15.20 2.57 4.25
N ARG A 79 -14.20 1.75 4.58
CA ARG A 79 -13.16 1.32 3.62
C ARG A 79 -13.73 0.42 2.52
N LEU A 80 -14.70 -0.43 2.83
CA LEU A 80 -15.44 -1.22 1.85
C LEU A 80 -16.14 -0.30 0.84
N LYS A 81 -16.88 0.70 1.34
CA LYS A 81 -17.55 1.68 0.47
C LYS A 81 -16.55 2.41 -0.43
N GLN A 82 -15.45 2.89 0.13
CA GLN A 82 -14.39 3.55 -0.63
C GLN A 82 -13.80 2.63 -1.70
N ALA A 83 -13.55 1.35 -1.37
CA ALA A 83 -13.01 0.39 -2.32
C ALA A 83 -13.97 0.14 -3.49
N ILE A 84 -15.27 0.07 -3.23
CA ILE A 84 -16.31 -0.03 -4.27
C ILE A 84 -16.32 1.23 -5.14
N GLU A 85 -16.29 2.42 -4.53
CA GLU A 85 -16.26 3.70 -5.26
C GLU A 85 -15.03 3.84 -6.17
N THR A 86 -13.87 3.31 -5.74
CA THR A 86 -12.63 3.30 -6.53
C THR A 86 -12.52 2.11 -7.49
N ASN A 87 -13.54 1.25 -7.58
CA ASN A 87 -13.51 -0.01 -8.36
C ASN A 87 -12.36 -0.96 -7.97
N ASP A 88 -11.88 -0.90 -6.72
CA ASP A 88 -10.88 -1.82 -6.17
C ASP A 88 -11.58 -3.06 -5.61
N TYR A 89 -12.00 -3.94 -6.52
CA TYR A 89 -12.81 -5.11 -6.18
C TYR A 89 -12.07 -6.11 -5.28
N LEU A 90 -10.73 -6.17 -5.35
CA LEU A 90 -9.94 -7.03 -4.48
C LEU A 90 -9.99 -6.55 -3.04
N LYS A 91 -9.80 -5.24 -2.81
CA LYS A 91 -9.97 -4.67 -1.46
C LYS A 91 -11.40 -4.75 -0.97
N ALA A 92 -12.37 -4.51 -1.85
CA ALA A 92 -13.79 -4.63 -1.49
C ALA A 92 -14.13 -6.05 -1.03
N ALA A 93 -13.70 -7.09 -1.77
CA ALA A 93 -13.88 -8.48 -1.38
C ALA A 93 -13.21 -8.79 -0.04
N TYR A 94 -11.97 -8.31 0.17
CA TYR A 94 -11.25 -8.49 1.43
C TYR A 94 -12.00 -7.87 2.63
N TYR A 95 -12.50 -6.64 2.51
CA TYR A 95 -13.22 -6.00 3.62
C TYR A 95 -14.59 -6.62 3.87
N ARG A 96 -15.30 -7.03 2.82
CA ARG A 96 -16.58 -7.73 2.95
C ARG A 96 -16.42 -9.04 3.70
N GLU A 97 -15.46 -9.87 3.31
CA GLU A 97 -15.25 -11.17 3.95
C GLU A 97 -14.88 -11.05 5.45
N ILE A 98 -14.13 -10.00 5.82
CA ILE A 98 -13.86 -9.74 7.24
C ILE A 98 -15.15 -9.37 7.98
N LEU A 99 -15.96 -8.46 7.42
CA LEU A 99 -17.21 -8.00 8.03
C LEU A 99 -18.20 -9.15 8.21
N ASP A 100 -18.38 -10.00 7.18
CA ASP A 100 -19.27 -11.15 7.20
C ASP A 100 -18.90 -12.19 8.29
N GLN A 101 -17.65 -12.21 8.78
CA GLN A 101 -17.16 -13.15 9.78
C GLN A 101 -17.14 -12.58 11.20
N VAL A 102 -17.30 -11.26 11.38
CA VAL A 102 -17.21 -10.60 12.69
C VAL A 102 -18.50 -9.95 13.16
N GLU A 103 -19.43 -9.66 12.24
CA GLU A 103 -20.83 -9.27 12.51
C GLU A 103 -21.68 -10.50 12.91
#